data_AF-A0A8S1L0T4-F1
#
_entry.id   AF-A0A8S1L0T4-F1
#
_cell.length_a   1.000
_cell.length_b   1.000
_cell.length_c   1.000
_cell.angle_alpha   90.00
_cell.angle_beta   90.00
_cell.angle_gamma   90.00
#
_symmetry.space_group_name_H-M   'P 1'
#
loop_
_entity.id
_entity.type
_entity.pdbx_description
1 polymer ?
#
loop_
_entity_poly.entity_id
_entity_poly.type
_entity_poly.pdbx_seq_one_letter_code
_entity_poly.pdbx_strand_id
1 'polypeptide(L)'
;MIKITSPLLNHRFKMVRVQCKPYDNVELIRDQIMDVMNEYLQENDGKLINVKVISNNQIAVYFVTGIEMDDTDWEQQIIRGPLQKFTILSNSIEIRPSRF
;
A
#
# COMPACT_ATOMS: atom_id res chain seq x y z
N MET A 1 -23.71 -18.33 11.75
CA MET A 1 -22.64 -18.81 10.86
C MET A 1 -22.09 -17.59 10.13
N ILE A 2 -20.97 -17.04 10.58
CA ILE A 2 -20.33 -15.89 9.92
C ILE A 2 -19.64 -16.45 8.67
N LYS A 3 -20.14 -16.11 7.48
CA LYS A 3 -19.44 -16.39 6.23
C LYS A 3 -18.22 -15.48 6.19
N ILE A 4 -17.04 -16.02 6.51
CA ILE A 4 -15.78 -15.40 6.15
C ILE A 4 -15.58 -15.70 4.67
N THR A 5 -16.17 -14.88 3.81
CA THR A 5 -15.76 -14.84 2.41
C THR A 5 -14.34 -14.29 2.39
N SER A 6 -13.37 -15.10 1.96
CA SER A 6 -12.05 -14.58 1.63
C SER A 6 -12.25 -13.43 0.64
N PRO A 7 -11.70 -12.24 0.91
CA PRO A 7 -11.65 -11.14 -0.05
C PRO A 7 -11.29 -11.66 -1.42
N LEU A 8 -12.06 -11.31 -2.46
CA LEU A 8 -11.69 -11.59 -3.84
C LEU A 8 -10.57 -10.60 -4.21
N LEU A 9 -9.38 -10.80 -3.64
CA LEU A 9 -8.24 -9.90 -3.85
C LEU A 9 -7.95 -9.81 -5.35
N ASN A 10 -7.94 -8.59 -5.87
CA ASN A 10 -7.56 -8.34 -7.25
C ASN A 10 -6.06 -8.71 -7.34
N HIS A 11 -5.69 -9.82 -7.98
CA HIS A 11 -4.34 -10.43 -7.90
C HIS A 11 -3.17 -9.57 -8.44
N ARG A 12 -3.39 -8.27 -8.67
CA ARG A 12 -2.40 -7.30 -9.10
C ARG A 12 -1.70 -6.72 -7.89
N PHE A 13 -0.44 -7.12 -7.70
CA PHE A 13 0.41 -6.52 -6.68
C PHE A 13 0.69 -5.07 -7.04
N LYS A 14 0.52 -4.18 -6.07
CA LYS A 14 0.79 -2.74 -6.19
C LYS A 14 1.92 -2.36 -5.25
N MET A 15 2.66 -1.32 -5.64
CA MET A 15 3.74 -0.77 -4.84
C MET A 15 3.80 0.74 -5.00
N VAL A 16 3.97 1.44 -3.88
CA VAL A 16 4.30 2.87 -3.85
C VAL A 16 5.55 3.09 -3.01
N ARG A 17 6.32 4.13 -3.32
CA ARG A 17 7.44 4.56 -2.48
C ARG A 17 7.11 5.86 -1.79
N VAL A 18 7.49 5.96 -0.53
CA VAL A 18 7.38 7.16 0.27
C VAL A 18 8.78 7.70 0.50
N GLN A 19 9.00 8.99 0.24
CA GLN A 19 10.23 9.69 0.58
C GLN A 19 10.07 10.36 1.94
N CYS A 20 10.90 9.96 2.89
CA CYS A 20 11.04 10.68 4.14
C CYS A 20 11.97 11.88 3.95
N LYS A 21 11.76 12.94 4.72
CA LYS A 21 12.62 14.12 4.73
C LYS A 21 13.99 13.78 5.35
N PRO A 22 15.02 14.60 5.09
CA PRO A 22 16.26 14.51 5.85
C PRO A 22 15.96 14.58 7.36
N TYR A 23 16.63 13.73 8.14
CA TYR A 23 16.52 13.65 9.61
C TYR A 23 15.22 13.08 10.19
N ASP A 24 14.26 12.66 9.35
CA ASP A 24 13.11 11.91 9.82
C ASP A 24 13.54 10.56 10.44
N ASN A 25 12.83 10.13 11.48
CA ASN A 25 12.95 8.76 11.98
C ASN A 25 12.19 7.82 11.03
N VAL A 26 12.91 7.29 10.04
CA VAL A 26 12.34 6.48 8.95
C VAL A 26 11.64 5.21 9.47
N GLU A 27 12.13 4.61 10.57
CA GLU A 27 11.51 3.42 11.16
C GLU A 27 10.19 3.74 11.85
N LEU A 28 10.11 4.90 12.53
CA LEU A 28 8.84 5.38 13.09
C LEU A 28 7.81 5.67 11.99
N ILE A 29 8.25 6.28 10.89
CA ILE A 29 7.36 6.56 9.74
C ILE A 29 6.92 5.26 9.07
N ARG A 30 7.81 4.27 8.94
CA ARG A 30 7.46 2.93 8.45
C ARG A 30 6.33 2.32 9.29
N ASP A 31 6.42 2.40 10.61
CA ASP A 31 5.39 1.85 11.51
C ASP A 31 4.06 2.60 11.36
N GLN A 32 4.09 3.92 11.30
CA GLN A 32 2.89 4.71 11.04
C GLN A 32 2.23 4.34 9.72
N ILE A 33 3.02 4.21 8.64
CA ILE A 33 2.54 3.79 7.32
C ILE A 33 1.94 2.38 7.38
N MET A 34 2.59 1.46 8.09
CA MET A 34 2.10 0.09 8.25
C MET A 34 0.72 0.07 8.90
N ASP A 35 0.53 0.84 9.98
CA ASP A 35 -0.74 0.91 10.68
C ASP A 35 -1.84 1.51 9.80
N VAL A 36 -1.62 2.70 9.22
CA VAL A 36 -2.65 3.39 8.44
C VAL A 36 -3.00 2.66 7.14
N MET A 37 -2.02 2.01 6.49
CA MET A 37 -2.27 1.25 5.27
C MET A 37 -3.00 -0.06 5.58
N ASN A 38 -2.65 -0.72 6.69
CA ASN A 38 -3.30 -1.96 7.06
C ASN A 38 -4.78 -1.73 7.41
N GLU A 39 -5.10 -0.68 8.16
CA GLU A 39 -6.48 -0.27 8.46
C GLU A 39 -7.25 0.04 7.17
N TYR A 40 -6.73 0.96 6.35
CA TYR A 40 -7.38 1.37 5.11
C TYR A 40 -7.62 0.20 4.15
N LEU A 41 -6.64 -0.68 3.98
CA LEU A 41 -6.78 -1.82 3.07
C LEU A 41 -7.80 -2.84 3.61
N GLN A 42 -7.85 -3.09 4.92
CA GLN A 42 -8.85 -4.00 5.50
C GLN A 42 -10.28 -3.50 5.29
N GLU A 43 -10.51 -2.18 5.40
CA GLU A 43 -11.81 -1.57 5.14
C GLU A 43 -12.25 -1.68 3.68
N ASN A 44 -11.30 -1.79 2.75
CA ASN A 44 -11.55 -1.81 1.30
C ASN A 44 -11.28 -3.19 0.66
N ASP A 45 -11.40 -4.27 1.43
CA ASP A 45 -11.22 -5.66 1.00
C ASP A 45 -9.81 -5.96 0.41
N GLY A 46 -8.83 -5.12 0.73
CA GLY A 46 -7.44 -5.22 0.31
C GLY A 46 -6.55 -5.92 1.34
N LYS A 47 -5.25 -5.97 1.04
CA LYS A 47 -4.26 -6.58 1.94
C LYS A 47 -2.91 -5.90 1.86
N LEU A 48 -2.39 -5.46 3.01
CA LEU A 48 -1.01 -5.03 3.14
C LEU A 48 -0.10 -6.28 3.10
N ILE A 49 0.90 -6.28 2.22
CA ILE A 49 1.84 -7.40 2.06
C ILE A 49 3.13 -7.14 2.83
N ASN A 50 3.71 -5.95 2.67
CA ASN A 50 4.95 -5.59 3.34
C ASN A 50 5.17 -4.07 3.34
N VAL A 51 5.90 -3.56 4.34
CA VAL A 51 6.41 -2.19 4.37
C VAL A 51 7.89 -2.27 4.72
N LYS A 52 8.75 -1.77 3.84
CA LYS A 52 10.21 -1.92 3.99
C LYS A 52 10.92 -0.58 3.81
N VAL A 53 11.77 -0.25 4.78
CA VAL A 53 12.75 0.83 4.62
C VAL A 53 13.81 0.39 3.61
N ILE A 54 14.03 1.23 2.60
CA ILE A 54 15.03 1.06 1.54
C ILE A 54 16.00 2.26 1.56
N SER A 55 17.03 2.20 0.72
CA SER A 55 18.07 3.24 0.65
C SER A 55 17.51 4.64 0.40
N ASN A 56 18.27 5.68 0.80
CA ASN A 56 17.93 7.10 0.60
C ASN A 56 16.66 7.57 1.33
N ASN A 57 16.43 7.05 2.55
CA ASN A 57 15.27 7.40 3.38
C ASN A 57 13.94 7.18 2.65
N GLN A 58 13.86 6.11 1.86
CA GLN A 58 12.65 5.74 1.16
C GLN A 58 12.01 4.54 1.84
N ILE A 59 10.68 4.46 1.77
CA ILE A 59 9.90 3.34 2.29
C ILE A 59 9.11 2.77 1.12
N ALA A 60 9.29 1.47 0.84
CA ALA A 60 8.50 0.75 -0.14
C ALA A 60 7.30 0.09 0.54
N VAL A 61 6.10 0.35 0.02
CA VAL A 61 4.83 -0.17 0.54
C VAL A 61 4.24 -1.09 -0.50
N TYR A 62 4.13 -2.38 -0.18
CA TYR A 62 3.63 -3.43 -1.06
C TYR A 62 2.26 -3.90 -0.58
N PHE A 63 1.28 -3.92 -1.47
CA PHE A 63 -0.09 -4.28 -1.12
C PHE A 63 -0.87 -4.84 -2.30
N VAL A 64 -2.07 -5.32 -2.00
CA VAL A 64 -3.07 -5.79 -2.96
C VAL A 64 -4.35 -5.02 -2.70
N THR A 65 -4.99 -4.52 -3.76
CA THR A 65 -6.28 -3.83 -3.67
C THR A 65 -7.43 -4.84 -3.66
N GLY A 66 -8.49 -4.53 -2.92
CA GLY A 66 -9.73 -5.28 -2.96
C GLY A 66 -10.58 -4.93 -4.17
N ILE A 67 -11.72 -5.62 -4.32
CA ILE A 67 -12.70 -5.34 -5.39
C ILE A 67 -13.44 -4.01 -5.22
N GLU A 68 -13.44 -3.45 -4.01
CA GLU A 68 -14.10 -2.18 -3.71
C GLU A 68 -13.26 -0.97 -4.13
N MET A 69 -11.96 -1.15 -4.32
CA MET A 69 -11.08 -0.10 -4.84
C MET A 69 -11.08 -0.08 -6.37
N ASP A 70 -11.24 1.11 -6.97
CA ASP A 70 -11.05 1.29 -8.40
C ASP A 70 -9.57 1.01 -8.78
N ASP A 71 -9.33 -0.09 -9.49
CA ASP A 71 -7.99 -0.52 -9.92
C ASP A 71 -7.36 0.42 -10.98
N THR A 72 -8.11 1.40 -11.48
CA THR A 72 -7.62 2.46 -12.38
C THR A 72 -7.10 3.67 -11.60
N ASP A 73 -7.69 3.96 -10.43
CA ASP A 73 -7.41 5.16 -9.63
C ASP A 73 -6.88 4.87 -8.22
N TRP A 74 -6.54 3.60 -7.94
CA TRP A 74 -6.02 3.14 -6.64
C TRP A 74 -4.85 3.99 -6.14
N GLU A 75 -3.98 4.45 -7.04
CA GLU A 75 -2.81 5.23 -6.69
C GLU A 75 -3.21 6.57 -6.08
N GLN A 76 -4.18 7.28 -6.68
CA GLN A 76 -4.69 8.54 -6.14
C GLN A 76 -5.46 8.32 -4.83
N GLN A 77 -6.22 7.22 -4.72
CA GLN A 77 -6.94 6.89 -3.48
C GLN A 77 -5.97 6.68 -2.31
N ILE A 78 -4.87 5.95 -2.53
CA ILE A 78 -3.83 5.74 -1.52
C ILE A 78 -3.10 7.05 -1.18
N ILE A 79 -2.72 7.84 -2.20
CA ILE A 79 -2.02 9.11 -2.02
C ILE A 79 -2.89 10.15 -1.30
N ARG A 80 -4.19 10.21 -1.60
CA ARG A 80 -5.11 11.21 -0.99
C ARG A 80 -5.77 10.72 0.30
N GLY A 81 -5.72 9.41 0.56
CA GLY A 81 -6.24 8.78 1.77
C GLY A 81 -5.13 8.51 2.79
N PRO A 82 -4.76 7.24 3.03
CA PRO A 82 -3.87 6.86 4.12
C PRO A 82 -2.50 7.52 4.05
N LEU A 83 -2.00 7.85 2.85
CA LEU A 83 -0.66 8.40 2.67
C LEU A 83 -0.60 9.91 2.43
N GLN A 84 -1.71 10.65 2.59
CA GLN A 84 -1.80 12.09 2.28
C GLN A 84 -0.75 12.96 2.96
N LYS A 85 -0.30 12.55 4.15
CA LYS A 85 0.66 13.32 4.96
C LYS A 85 2.12 13.08 4.57
N PHE A 86 2.40 12.11 3.70
CA PHE A 86 3.76 11.75 3.32
C PHE A 86 4.09 12.19 1.89
N THR A 87 5.37 12.47 1.63
CA THR A 87 5.83 12.74 0.27
C THR A 87 5.93 11.43 -0.49
N ILE A 88 5.09 11.23 -1.51
CA ILE A 88 5.03 9.99 -2.27
C ILE A 88 5.88 10.12 -3.54
N LEU A 89 6.77 9.15 -3.75
CA LEU A 89 7.48 8.92 -5.01
C LEU A 89 6.79 7.77 -5.74
N SER A 90 6.05 8.13 -6.77
CA SER A 90 5.40 7.16 -7.64
C SER A 90 6.40 6.56 -8.63
N ASN A 91 6.72 5.28 -8.46
CA ASN A 91 6.99 4.38 -9.57
C ASN A 91 6.00 3.21 -9.39
N SER A 92 4.80 3.32 -9.92
CA SER A 92 3.84 2.23 -9.85
C SER A 92 4.36 1.04 -10.64
N ILE A 93 4.62 -0.07 -9.95
CA ILE A 93 4.94 -1.36 -10.58
C ILE A 93 3.74 -2.25 -10.32
N GLU A 94 2.97 -2.53 -11.39
CA GLU A 94 1.94 -3.56 -11.37
C GLU A 94 2.59 -4.89 -11.78
N ILE A 95 2.72 -5.82 -10.84
CA ILE A 95 3.19 -7.17 -11.14
C ILE A 95 1.97 -8.08 -11.28
N ARG A 96 1.78 -8.61 -12.48
CA ARG A 96 0.79 -9.66 -12.76
C ARG A 96 1.46 -11.01 -12.57
N PRO A 97 0.86 -11.96 -11.82
CA PRO A 97 1.34 -13.33 -11.85
C PRO A 97 1.32 -13.83 -13.32
N SER A 98 2.43 -14.41 -13.77
CA SER A 98 2.47 -15.10 -15.06
C SER A 98 1.41 -16.19 -15.02
N ARG A 99 0.52 -16.23 -16.04
CA ARG A 99 -0.47 -17.29 -16.18
C ARG A 99 0.27 -18.63 -16.14
N PHE A 100 0.02 -19.42 -15.10
CA PHE A 100 0.32 -20.85 -15.08
C PHE A 100 -0.84 -21.59 -15.73
#